data_AF-A0A0F9UUL0-F1
#
_entry.id   AF-A0A0F9UUL0-F1
#
_cell.length_a   1.000
_cell.length_b   1.000
_cell.length_c   1.000
_cell.angle_alpha   90.00
_cell.angle_beta   90.00
_cell.angle_gamma   90.00
#
_symmetry.space_group_name_H-M   'P 1'
#
loop_
_entity.id
_entity.type
_entity.pdbx_description
1 polymer ?
#
loop_
_entity_poly.entity_id
_entity_poly.type
_entity_poly.pdbx_seq_one_letter_code
_entity_poly.pdbx_strand_id
1 'polypeptide(L)'
;MATREEVYEAFNSERDYQEDLWDEAPRTTDEFALYVNEYAARLQSHCTDPRVRERTGETELDFFRKVGALCVAAMEQHGAPKRRSPDYAGVMEQNL
;
A
#
# COMPACT_ATOMS: atom_id res chain seq x y z
N MET A 1 17.52 3.77 -11.37
CA MET A 1 16.46 3.02 -10.67
C MET A 1 16.82 3.04 -9.20
N ALA A 2 15.84 3.23 -8.31
CA ALA A 2 16.09 3.19 -6.87
C ALA A 2 16.44 1.75 -6.42
N THR A 3 17.20 1.64 -5.34
CA THR A 3 17.44 0.42 -4.60
C THR A 3 16.20 0.03 -3.79
N ARG A 4 16.16 -1.22 -3.32
CA ARG A 4 15.05 -1.68 -2.46
C ARG A 4 15.02 -0.93 -1.12
N GLU A 5 16.18 -0.58 -0.59
CA GLU A 5 16.31 0.16 0.66
C GLU A 5 15.70 1.56 0.53
N GLU A 6 16.09 2.32 -0.51
CA GLU A 6 15.52 3.65 -0.82
C GLU A 6 13.99 3.60 -1.00
N VAL A 7 13.46 2.51 -1.59
CA VAL A 7 12.00 2.33 -1.73
C VAL A 7 11.33 2.16 -0.36
N TYR A 8 11.91 1.39 0.55
CA TYR A 8 11.35 1.22 1.89
C TYR A 8 11.51 2.48 2.75
N GLU A 9 12.60 3.23 2.61
CA GLU A 9 12.74 4.55 3.24
C GLU A 9 11.64 5.52 2.78
N ALA A 10 11.31 5.51 1.48
CA ALA A 10 10.20 6.32 0.96
C ALA A 10 8.83 5.90 1.54
N PHE A 11 8.59 4.60 1.76
CA PHE A 11 7.36 4.14 2.42
C PHE A 11 7.32 4.53 3.90
N ASN A 12 8.44 4.39 4.62
CA ASN A 12 8.52 4.75 6.04
C ASN A 12 8.27 6.25 6.24
N SER A 13 8.92 7.11 5.46
CA SER A 13 8.72 8.56 5.56
C SER A 13 7.28 9.01 5.25
N GLU A 14 6.59 8.37 4.30
CA GLU A 14 5.16 8.63 4.08
C GLU A 14 4.31 8.05 5.21
N ARG A 15 4.66 6.90 5.79
CA ARG A 15 3.95 6.31 6.93
C ARG A 15 4.02 7.21 8.17
N ASP A 16 5.18 7.79 8.45
CA ASP A 16 5.41 8.76 9.52
C ASP A 16 4.57 10.02 9.27
N TYR A 17 4.58 10.54 8.03
CA TYR A 17 3.75 11.69 7.65
C TYR A 17 2.24 11.41 7.82
N GLN A 18 1.76 10.21 7.47
CA GLN A 18 0.36 9.85 7.67
C GLN A 18 0.02 9.70 9.16
N GLU A 19 0.97 9.24 10.00
CA GLU A 19 0.80 9.19 11.45
C GLU A 19 0.59 10.59 12.05
N ASP A 20 1.40 11.55 11.63
CA ASP A 20 1.30 12.94 12.09
C ASP A 20 -0.02 13.62 11.69
N LEU A 21 -0.61 13.22 10.57
CA LEU A 21 -1.91 13.73 10.10
C LEU A 21 -3.10 13.11 10.82
N TRP A 22 -2.90 11.96 11.43
CA TRP A 22 -3.93 11.16 12.05
C TRP A 22 -4.02 11.46 13.54
N ASP A 23 -5.23 11.40 14.07
CA ASP A 23 -5.43 11.36 15.51
C ASP A 23 -4.97 10.01 16.10
N GLU A 24 -4.79 9.97 17.42
CA GLU A 24 -4.35 8.78 18.17
C GLU A 24 -5.33 7.58 18.08
N ALA A 25 -6.49 7.75 17.42
CA ALA A 25 -7.49 6.70 17.29
C ALA A 25 -7.01 5.58 16.35
N PRO A 26 -7.02 4.30 16.79
CA PRO A 26 -6.73 3.19 15.89
C PRO A 26 -7.82 3.09 14.82
N ARG A 27 -7.41 2.75 13.60
CA ARG A 27 -8.29 2.59 12.44
C ARG A 27 -8.58 1.12 12.21
N THR A 28 -9.80 0.81 11.81
CA THR A 28 -10.21 -0.55 11.43
C THR A 28 -9.61 -0.96 10.10
N THR A 29 -9.59 -2.28 9.83
CA THR A 29 -9.17 -2.81 8.53
C THR A 29 -10.03 -2.28 7.37
N ASP A 30 -11.31 -2.02 7.63
CA ASP A 30 -12.26 -1.53 6.62
C ASP A 30 -11.95 -0.06 6.26
N GLU A 31 -11.64 0.78 7.26
CA GLU A 31 -11.19 2.16 7.02
C GLU A 31 -9.90 2.21 6.21
N PHE A 32 -8.91 1.37 6.54
CA PHE A 32 -7.70 1.26 5.73
C PHE A 32 -8.00 0.84 4.29
N ALA A 33 -8.92 -0.10 4.07
CA ALA A 33 -9.33 -0.52 2.73
C ALA A 33 -9.96 0.64 1.93
N LEU A 34 -10.76 1.49 2.60
CA LEU A 34 -11.33 2.70 1.97
C LEU A 34 -10.25 3.70 1.58
N TYR A 35 -9.27 3.97 2.46
CA TYR A 35 -8.15 4.87 2.13
C TYR A 35 -7.30 4.34 0.97
N VAL A 36 -7.00 3.04 0.96
CA VAL A 36 -6.26 2.41 -0.14
C VAL A 36 -7.03 2.57 -1.46
N ASN A 37 -8.34 2.31 -1.44
CA ASN A 37 -9.18 2.45 -2.63
C ASN A 37 -9.23 3.91 -3.14
N GLU A 38 -9.29 4.90 -2.25
CA GLU A 38 -9.25 6.31 -2.61
C GLU A 38 -7.97 6.67 -3.39
N TYR A 39 -6.80 6.30 -2.86
CA TYR A 39 -5.53 6.59 -3.55
C TYR A 39 -5.31 5.74 -4.79
N ALA A 40 -5.83 4.51 -4.84
CA ALA A 40 -5.81 3.69 -6.04
C ALA A 40 -6.66 4.32 -7.17
N ALA A 41 -7.82 4.87 -6.85
CA ALA A 41 -8.67 5.58 -7.81
C ALA A 41 -8.00 6.88 -8.34
N ARG A 42 -7.28 7.60 -7.46
CA ARG A 42 -6.48 8.78 -7.87
C ARG A 42 -5.31 8.38 -8.76
N LEU A 43 -4.59 7.32 -8.42
CA LEU A 43 -3.54 6.75 -9.27
C LEU A 43 -4.09 6.39 -10.65
N GLN A 44 -5.25 5.72 -10.71
CA GLN A 44 -5.90 5.41 -11.99
C GLN A 44 -6.20 6.66 -12.81
N SER A 45 -6.64 7.74 -12.16
CA SER A 45 -6.88 9.03 -12.82
C SER A 45 -5.58 9.61 -13.41
N HIS A 46 -4.46 9.54 -12.68
CA HIS A 46 -3.14 9.95 -13.20
C HIS A 46 -2.71 9.11 -14.40
N CYS A 47 -2.93 7.80 -14.37
CA CYS A 47 -2.59 6.89 -15.46
C CYS A 47 -3.43 7.10 -16.74
N THR A 48 -4.59 7.79 -16.64
CA THR A 48 -5.56 7.90 -17.74
C THR A 48 -5.76 9.32 -18.26
N ASP A 49 -5.41 10.35 -17.48
CA ASP A 49 -5.43 11.75 -17.92
C ASP A 49 -4.06 12.42 -17.64
N PRO A 50 -3.22 12.63 -18.67
CA PRO A 50 -1.89 13.22 -18.51
C PRO A 50 -1.92 14.64 -17.95
N ARG A 51 -3.05 15.35 -18.08
CA ARG A 51 -3.21 16.72 -17.55
C ARG A 51 -3.32 16.74 -16.03
N VAL A 52 -3.59 15.60 -15.38
CA VAL A 52 -3.67 15.54 -13.92
C VAL A 52 -2.29 15.86 -13.33
N ARG A 53 -1.23 15.24 -13.87
CA ARG A 53 0.15 15.53 -13.48
C ARG A 53 0.53 17.00 -13.67
N GLU A 54 0.10 17.62 -14.77
CA GLU A 54 0.36 19.06 -15.02
C GLU A 54 -0.31 19.96 -13.98
N ARG A 55 -1.51 19.59 -13.51
CA ARG A 55 -2.27 20.39 -12.53
C ARG A 55 -1.79 20.20 -11.09
N THR A 56 -1.44 18.98 -10.70
CA THR A 56 -1.10 18.67 -9.29
C THR A 56 0.40 18.66 -9.03
N GLY A 57 1.22 18.45 -10.07
CA GLY A 57 2.66 18.19 -9.93
C GLY A 57 3.00 16.80 -9.40
N GLU A 58 1.99 16.02 -8.98
CA GLU A 58 2.18 14.66 -8.45
C GLU A 58 2.36 13.66 -9.58
N THR A 59 3.16 12.64 -9.30
CA THR A 59 3.45 11.52 -10.20
C THR A 59 2.72 10.26 -9.71
N GLU A 60 2.62 9.26 -10.58
CA GLU A 60 2.07 7.95 -10.25
C GLU A 60 2.80 7.32 -9.04
N LEU A 61 4.11 7.55 -8.93
CA LEU A 61 4.94 7.04 -7.83
C LEU A 61 4.57 7.65 -6.48
N ASP A 62 4.08 8.89 -6.44
CA ASP A 62 3.60 9.51 -5.19
C ASP A 62 2.37 8.76 -4.65
N PHE A 63 1.49 8.28 -5.52
CA PHE A 63 0.34 7.47 -5.12
C PHE A 63 0.72 6.04 -4.72
N PHE A 64 1.69 5.42 -5.41
CA PHE A 64 2.23 4.13 -4.97
C PHE A 64 2.84 4.23 -3.57
N ARG A 65 3.56 5.31 -3.26
CA ARG A 65 4.11 5.59 -1.93
C ARG A 65 3.01 5.66 -0.87
N LYS A 66 1.94 6.42 -1.14
CA LYS A 66 0.77 6.55 -0.25
C LYS A 66 0.07 5.23 0.02
N VAL A 67 -0.22 4.47 -1.04
CA VAL A 67 -0.84 3.14 -0.90
C VAL A 67 0.06 2.18 -0.11
N GLY A 68 1.37 2.19 -0.37
CA GLY A 68 2.34 1.39 0.35
C GLY A 68 2.34 1.70 1.85
N ALA A 69 2.43 2.98 2.22
CA ALA A 69 2.39 3.44 3.61
C ALA A 69 1.09 3.05 4.33
N LEU A 70 -0.07 3.16 3.66
CA LEU A 70 -1.36 2.72 4.21
C LEU A 70 -1.40 1.22 4.47
N CYS A 71 -0.86 0.40 3.57
CA CYS A 71 -0.78 -1.05 3.76
C CYS A 71 0.13 -1.41 4.95
N VAL A 72 1.25 -0.69 5.12
CA VAL A 72 2.14 -0.85 6.28
C VAL A 72 1.39 -0.51 7.57
N ALA A 73 0.75 0.66 7.63
CA ALA A 73 -0.04 1.10 8.80
C ALA A 73 -1.12 0.05 9.19
N ALA A 74 -1.83 -0.49 8.21
CA ALA A 74 -2.83 -1.51 8.44
C ALA A 74 -2.23 -2.78 9.07
N MET A 75 -1.09 -3.24 8.57
CA MET A 75 -0.41 -4.43 9.09
C MET A 75 0.27 -4.20 10.44
N GLU A 76 0.68 -2.97 10.75
CA GLU A 76 1.18 -2.60 12.09
C GLU A 76 0.06 -2.69 13.14
N GLN A 77 -1.13 -2.18 12.84
CA GLN A 77 -2.27 -2.17 13.79
C GLN A 77 -2.95 -3.53 13.92
N HIS A 78 -3.03 -4.32 12.83
CA HIS A 78 -3.84 -5.55 12.78
C HIS A 78 -3.00 -6.83 12.61
N GLY A 79 -1.68 -6.70 12.50
CA GLY A 79 -0.74 -7.80 12.29
C GLY A 79 -0.37 -8.01 10.81
N ALA A 80 0.81 -8.59 10.60
CA ALA A 80 1.39 -8.84 9.28
C ALA A 80 1.43 -10.36 8.98
N PRO A 81 0.29 -10.97 8.57
CA PRO A 81 0.26 -12.40 8.31
C PRO A 81 1.18 -12.75 7.15
N LYS A 82 2.10 -13.69 7.38
CA LYS A 82 2.95 -14.22 6.30
C LYS A 82 2.10 -15.07 5.36
N ARG A 83 2.36 -14.97 4.05
CA ARG A 83 1.77 -15.87 3.06
C ARG A 83 2.02 -17.32 3.49
N ARG A 84 0.96 -18.10 3.67
CA ARG A 84 1.10 -19.55 3.88
C ARG A 84 1.77 -20.12 2.64
N SER A 85 2.86 -20.87 2.81
CA SER A 85 3.41 -21.66 1.71
C SER A 85 2.28 -22.55 1.18
N PRO A 86 2.11 -22.71 -0.15
CA PRO A 86 1.24 -23.75 -0.64
C PRO A 86 1.77 -25.07 -0.07
N ASP A 87 0.96 -25.75 0.72
CA ASP A 87 1.30 -27.07 1.22
C ASP A 87 1.13 -28.04 0.04
N TYR A 88 2.17 -28.12 -0.80
CA TYR A 88 2.17 -28.99 -1.98
C TYR A 88 2.14 -30.48 -1.61
N ALA A 89 2.24 -30.83 -0.32
CA ALA A 89 2.20 -32.20 0.16
C ALA A 89 0.83 -32.89 -0.10
N GLY A 90 -0.29 -32.16 -0.07
CA GLY A 90 -1.63 -32.73 -0.21
C GLY A 90 -2.12 -32.95 -1.64
N VAL A 91 -1.43 -32.39 -2.65
CA VAL A 91 -1.90 -32.44 -4.05
C VAL A 91 -1.35 -33.66 -4.81
N MET A 92 -0.30 -34.30 -4.30
CA MET A 92 0.33 -35.47 -4.95
C MET A 92 -0.25 -36.82 -4.51
N GLU A 93 -1.01 -36.90 -3.41
CA GLU A 93 -1.64 -38.15 -2.94
C GLU A 93 -2.99 -38.47 -3.61
N GLN A 94 -3.59 -37.54 -4.37
CA GLN A 94 -4.85 -37.78 -5.08
C GLN A 94 -4.66 -38.22 -6.55
N ASN A 95 -3.41 -38.41 -7.00
CA ASN A 95 -3.07 -38.79 -8.37
C ASN A 95 -2.19 -40.04 -8.46
N LEU A 96 -2.17 -40.89 -7.43
CA LEU A 96 -1.49 -42.20 -7.42
C LEU A 96 -2.47 -43.33 -7.11
#